data_AF-A0A1H1LCF6-F1
#
_entry.id   AF-A0A1H1LCF6-F1
#
_cell.length_a   1.000
_cell.length_b   1.000
_cell.length_c   1.000
_cell.angle_alpha   90.00
_cell.angle_beta   90.00
_cell.angle_gamma   90.00
#
_symmetry.space_group_name_H-M   'P 1'
#
loop_
_entity.id
_entity.type
_entity.pdbx_description
1 polymer ?
#
loop_
_entity_poly.entity_id
_entity_poly.type
_entity_poly.pdbx_seq_one_letter_code
_entity_poly.pdbx_strand_id
1 'polypeptide(L)' 'MKKSIFYHAGCPVCKSAEHDVIDLAGSDNVEIVNIGENKSRIDEAEKSGVQSVPALVTPNGNVLHINFGASMEDVKA' A
#
# COMPACT_ATOMS: atom_id res chain seq x y z
N MET A 1 13.98 -6.78 -11.85
CA MET A 1 13.66 -5.53 -11.11
C MET A 1 12.84 -5.91 -9.89
N LYS A 2 13.00 -5.23 -8.75
CA LYS A 2 12.15 -5.48 -7.57
C LYS A 2 10.75 -4.90 -7.85
N LYS A 3 9.70 -5.69 -7.62
CA LYS A 3 8.31 -5.22 -7.71
C LYS A 3 7.97 -4.37 -6.48
N SER A 4 7.07 -3.42 -6.65
CA SER A 4 6.42 -2.77 -5.50
C SER A 4 5.51 -3.79 -4.82
N ILE A 5 5.33 -3.70 -3.50
CA ILE A 5 4.42 -4.58 -2.75
C ILE A 5 3.29 -3.74 -2.19
N PHE A 6 2.05 -4.04 -2.56
CA PHE A 6 0.86 -3.39 -2.07
C PHE A 6 0.20 -4.24 -0.98
N TYR A 7 0.21 -3.75 0.25
CA TYR A 7 -0.39 -4.39 1.41
C TYR A 7 -1.80 -3.85 1.66
N HIS A 8 -2.76 -4.75 1.86
CA HIS A 8 -4.14 -4.39 2.19
C HIS A 8 -4.81 -5.43 3.09
N ALA A 9 -5.97 -5.08 3.68
CA ALA A 9 -6.72 -5.97 4.59
C ALA A 9 -8.14 -6.32 4.08
N GLY A 10 -8.37 -6.22 2.76
CA GLY A 10 -9.67 -6.52 2.15
C GLY A 10 -10.77 -5.47 2.39
N CYS A 11 -10.43 -4.30 2.91
CA CYS A 11 -11.36 -3.20 3.16
C CYS A 11 -11.95 -2.63 1.84
N PRO A 12 -13.15 -2.03 1.83
CA PRO A 12 -13.74 -1.47 0.60
C PRO A 12 -12.83 -0.43 -0.09
N VAL A 13 -12.17 0.42 0.69
CA VAL A 13 -11.22 1.42 0.17
C VAL A 13 -9.94 0.79 -0.38
N CYS A 14 -9.58 -0.40 0.09
CA CYS A 14 -8.44 -1.17 -0.40
C CYS A 14 -8.65 -1.58 -1.87
N LYS A 15 -9.88 -1.88 -2.29
CA LYS A 15 -10.19 -2.31 -3.67
C LYS A 15 -10.02 -1.18 -4.69
N SER A 16 -10.46 0.02 -4.34
CA SER A 16 -10.26 1.18 -5.22
C SER A 16 -8.78 1.51 -5.34
N ALA A 17 -8.05 1.54 -4.22
CA ALA A 17 -6.62 1.80 -4.20
C ALA A 17 -5.82 0.74 -4.99
N GLU A 18 -6.20 -0.53 -4.89
CA GLU A 18 -5.58 -1.61 -5.67
C GLU A 18 -5.70 -1.39 -7.18
N HIS A 19 -6.91 -1.12 -7.67
CA HIS A 19 -7.11 -0.86 -9.10
C HIS A 19 -6.31 0.35 -9.59
N ASP A 20 -6.32 1.46 -8.84
CA ASP A 20 -5.59 2.67 -9.23
C ASP A 20 -4.08 2.43 -9.25
N VAL A 21 -3.54 1.70 -8.27
CA VAL A 21 -2.12 1.34 -8.22
C VAL A 21 -1.74 0.44 -9.39
N ILE A 22 -2.57 -0.53 -9.73
CA ILE A 22 -2.33 -1.44 -10.87
C ILE A 22 -2.40 -0.68 -12.20
N ASP A 23 -3.36 0.23 -12.38
CA ASP A 23 -3.50 1.02 -13.60
C ASP A 23 -2.28 1.93 -13.84
N LEU A 24 -1.79 2.57 -12.77
CA LEU A 24 -0.64 3.47 -12.85
C LEU A 24 0.70 2.74 -13.00
N ALA A 25 0.92 1.67 -12.24
CA ALA A 25 2.21 0.99 -12.18
C ALA A 25 2.31 -0.20 -13.15
N GLY A 26 1.18 -0.75 -13.60
CA GLY A 26 1.10 -2.01 -14.35
C GLY A 26 1.13 -3.24 -13.44
N SER A 27 0.26 -4.21 -13.72
CA SER A 27 0.10 -5.44 -12.91
C SER A 27 1.39 -6.23 -12.72
N ASP A 28 2.30 -6.20 -13.70
CA ASP A 28 3.58 -6.91 -13.61
C ASP A 28 4.56 -6.27 -12.63
N ASN A 29 4.37 -5.00 -12.27
CA ASN A 29 5.28 -4.23 -11.43
C ASN A 29 4.85 -4.18 -9.96
N VAL A 30 3.68 -4.73 -9.62
CA VAL A 30 3.11 -4.68 -8.28
C VAL A 30 2.73 -6.09 -7.81
N GLU A 31 3.18 -6.47 -6.62
CA GLU A 31 2.71 -7.64 -5.89
C GLU A 31 1.59 -7.21 -4.93
N ILE A 32 0.42 -7.86 -5.02
CA ILE A 32 -0.71 -7.59 -4.14
C ILE A 32 -0.70 -8.59 -2.98
N VAL A 33 -0.71 -8.09 -1.74
CA VAL A 33 -0.69 -8.92 -0.53
C VAL A 33 -1.85 -8.55 0.39
N ASN A 34 -2.81 -9.46 0.52
CA ASN A 34 -3.89 -9.35 1.49
C ASN A 34 -3.43 -9.89 2.86
N ILE A 35 -3.03 -9.00 3.77
CA ILE A 35 -2.62 -9.36 5.14
C ILE A 35 -3.81 -9.71 6.04
N GLY A 36 -5.03 -9.40 5.61
CA GLY A 36 -6.25 -9.90 6.27
C GLY A 36 -6.39 -11.42 6.15
N GLU A 37 -5.90 -11.99 5.03
CA GLU A 37 -5.91 -13.44 4.76
C GLU A 37 -4.56 -14.08 5.07
N ASN A 38 -3.45 -13.49 4.60
CA ASN A 38 -2.09 -13.98 4.82
C ASN A 38 -1.39 -13.22 5.95
N LYS A 39 -1.76 -13.54 7.18
CA LYS A 39 -1.21 -12.90 8.39
C LYS A 39 0.30 -13.12 8.58
N SER A 40 0.89 -14.13 7.94
CA SER A 40 2.33 -14.39 8.01
C SER A 40 3.17 -13.29 7.37
N ARG A 41 2.60 -12.46 6.49
CA ARG A 41 3.27 -11.31 5.86
C ARG A 41 3.22 -10.02 6.68
N ILE A 42 2.58 -10.03 7.86
CA ILE A 42 2.49 -8.83 8.72
C ILE A 42 3.88 -8.39 9.20
N ASP A 43 4.70 -9.33 9.69
CA ASP A 43 6.07 -9.04 10.17
C ASP A 43 6.97 -8.47 9.04
N GLU A 44 6.77 -8.92 7.79
CA GLU A 44 7.46 -8.36 6.62
C GLU A 44 7.02 -6.92 6.34
N ALA A 45 5.71 -6.66 6.40
CA ALA A 45 5.15 -5.32 6.20
C ALA A 45 5.66 -4.34 7.26
N GLU A 46 5.64 -4.73 8.54
CA GLU A 46 6.13 -3.92 9.66
C GLU A 46 7.62 -3.61 9.52
N LYS A 47 8.45 -4.62 9.20
CA LYS A 47 9.89 -4.43 8.93
C LYS A 47 10.18 -3.52 7.74
N SER A 48 9.26 -3.47 6.78
CA SER A 48 9.33 -2.57 5.64
C SER A 48 8.89 -1.14 5.98
N GLY A 49 8.39 -0.88 7.19
CA GLY A 49 7.93 0.43 7.65
C GLY A 49 6.43 0.68 7.47
N VAL A 50 5.64 -0.37 7.20
CA VAL A 50 4.18 -0.26 7.05
C VAL A 50 3.53 -0.06 8.42
N GLN A 51 2.97 1.13 8.65
CA GLN A 51 2.24 1.50 9.86
C GLN A 51 0.72 1.35 9.75
N SER A 52 0.18 1.40 8.53
CA SER A 52 -1.25 1.25 8.24
C SER A 52 -1.45 0.67 6.84
N VAL A 53 -2.64 0.15 6.56
CA VAL A 53 -3.03 -0.32 5.23
C VAL A 53 -4.33 0.37 4.78
N PRO A 54 -4.55 0.59 3.47
CA PRO A 54 -3.71 0.18 2.33
C PRO A 54 -2.37 0.94 2.22
N ALA A 55 -1.29 0.24 1.87
CA ALA A 55 0.04 0.85 1.71
C ALA A 55 0.85 0.20 0.58
N LEU A 56 1.65 1.00 -0.12
CA LEU A 56 2.55 0.56 -1.18
C LEU A 56 4.01 0.70 -0.73
N VAL A 57 4.74 -0.41 -0.71
CA VAL A 57 6.19 -0.42 -0.53
C VAL A 57 6.86 -0.39 -1.90
N THR A 58 7.59 0.68 -2.18
CA THR A 58 8.28 0.89 -3.45
C THR A 58 9.57 0.06 -3.54
N PRO A 59 10.14 -0.15 -4.75
CA PRO A 59 11.39 -0.90 -4.92
C PRO A 59 12.59 -0.26 -4.20
N ASN A 60 12.50 1.04 -3.93
CA ASN A 60 13.50 1.84 -3.21
C ASN A 60 13.33 1.78 -1.68
N GLY A 61 12.34 1.04 -1.17
CA GLY A 61 12.08 0.88 0.26
C GLY A 61 11.22 1.98 0.89
N ASN A 62 10.71 2.94 0.11
CA ASN A 62 9.77 3.94 0.62
C ASN A 62 8.39 3.30 0.79
N VAL A 63 7.70 3.67 1.88
CA VAL A 63 6.32 3.28 2.14
C VAL A 63 5.40 4.44 1.84
N LEU A 64 4.38 4.18 1.03
CA LEU A 64 3.32 5.12 0.70
C LEU A 64 2.03 4.62 1.35
N HIS A 65 1.64 5.22 2.46
CA HIS A 65 0.33 4.96 3.07
C HIS A 65 -0.75 5.64 2.25
N ILE A 66 -1.70 4.85 1.75
CA ILE A 66 -2.81 5.34 0.96
C ILE A 66 -3.99 5.53 1.91
N ASN A 67 -4.69 6.66 1.74
CA ASN A 67 -6.00 6.96 2.31
C ASN A 67 -6.10 7.79 3.61
N PHE A 68 -5.01 8.29 4.22
CA PHE A 68 -5.09 9.54 5.03
C PHE A 68 -3.72 10.15 5.39
N GLY A 69 -3.52 11.43 5.05
CA GLY A 69 -2.36 12.25 5.41
C GLY A 69 -2.81 13.58 6.03
N ALA A 70 -2.21 14.70 5.65
CA ALA A 70 -2.73 16.02 5.98
C ALA A 70 -4.02 16.32 5.20
N SER A 71 -4.99 16.98 5.83
CA SER A 71 -6.20 17.43 5.12
C SER A 71 -5.88 18.59 4.18
N MET A 72 -6.75 18.85 3.20
CA MET A 72 -6.63 20.03 2.35
C MET A 72 -6.80 21.35 3.14
N GLU A 73 -7.40 21.29 4.32
CA GLU A 73 -7.51 22.43 5.23
C GLU A 73 -6.17 22.66 5.95
N ASP A 74 -5.51 21.59 6.43
CA ASP A 74 -4.19 21.67 7.09
C ASP A 74 -3.11 22.27 6.18
N VAL A 75 -3.17 22.01 4.87
CA VAL A 75 -2.16 22.48 3.90
C VAL A 75 -2.51 23.81 3.23
N LYS A 76 -3.73 24.33 3.41
CA LYS A 76 -4.16 25.65 2.91
C LYS A 76 -3.95 26.78 3.93
N ALA A 77 -3.59 26.42 5.17
CA ALA A 77 -3.31 27.35 6.25
C ALA A 77 -2.02 28.16 6.03
#